data_AF-A0A2E6WXB7-F1
#
_entry.id   AF-A0A2E6WXB7-F1
#
_cell.length_a   1.000
_cell.length_b   1.000
_cell.length_c   1.000
_cell.angle_alpha   90.00
_cell.angle_beta   90.00
_cell.angle_gamma   90.00
#
_symmetry.space_group_name_H-M   'P 1'
#
loop_
_entity.id
_entity.type
_entity.pdbx_description
1 polymer ?
#
loop_
_entity_poly.entity_id
_entity_poly.type
_entity_poly.pdbx_seq_one_letter_code
_entity_poly.pdbx_strand_id
1 'polypeptide(L)'
;MTASDRTKGLRWDCATGLTQTKASDVPGPQGALVPDTLHDCDQIAVVYDKGQTPPQITIARVSNSVHTVLADGVAVAVVARASGPAPSADDVLLVERSR
;
A
#
# COMPACT_ATOMS: atom_id res chain seq x y z
N MET A 1 -4.07 5.51 19.72
CA MET A 1 -5.07 5.40 18.64
C MET A 1 -5.12 3.96 18.21
N THR A 2 -6.28 3.32 18.31
CA THR A 2 -6.51 1.91 18.00
C THR A 2 -6.53 1.69 16.49
N ALA A 3 -5.86 0.64 16.00
CA ALA A 3 -5.75 0.31 14.57
C ALA A 3 -7.11 0.26 13.81
N SER A 4 -8.21 0.00 14.53
CA SER A 4 -9.57 -0.09 13.97
C SER A 4 -10.19 1.22 13.48
N ASP A 5 -9.69 2.39 13.91
CA ASP A 5 -10.22 3.67 13.41
C ASP A 5 -9.61 4.09 12.07
N ARG A 6 -8.45 3.55 11.72
CA ARG A 6 -7.71 3.91 10.51
C ARG A 6 -8.38 3.42 9.22
N THR A 7 -9.26 2.42 9.32
CA THR A 7 -9.88 1.76 8.17
C THR A 7 -11.31 2.23 7.87
N LYS A 8 -11.93 3.04 8.75
CA LYS A 8 -13.34 3.45 8.61
C LYS A 8 -13.61 4.37 7.41
N GLY A 9 -12.58 5.04 6.88
CA GLY A 9 -12.68 6.00 5.78
C GLY A 9 -12.24 5.46 4.42
N LEU A 10 -11.75 4.22 4.39
CA LEU A 10 -11.10 3.66 3.21
C LEU A 10 -12.12 3.22 2.17
N ARG A 11 -11.98 3.78 0.97
CA ARG A 11 -12.82 3.48 -0.19
C ARG A 11 -12.15 2.41 -1.04
N TRP A 12 -12.22 1.17 -0.58
CA TRP A 12 -11.71 0.01 -1.29
C TRP A 12 -12.35 -0.18 -2.67
N ASP A 13 -13.62 0.20 -2.83
CA ASP A 13 -14.32 0.17 -4.12
C ASP A 13 -13.72 1.13 -5.16
N CYS A 14 -12.97 2.15 -4.70
CA CYS A 14 -12.28 3.12 -5.53
C CYS A 14 -10.76 2.87 -5.58
N ALA A 15 -10.29 1.74 -5.04
CA ALA A 15 -8.87 1.44 -5.02
C ALA A 15 -8.31 1.26 -6.44
N THR A 16 -7.14 1.84 -6.70
CA THR A 16 -6.48 1.79 -8.01
C THR A 16 -5.08 1.18 -7.89
N GLY A 17 -4.46 0.81 -9.02
CA GLY A 17 -3.13 0.18 -9.04
C GLY A 17 -3.16 -1.34 -8.93
N LEU A 18 -4.28 -1.93 -8.52
CA LEU A 18 -4.55 -3.35 -8.74
C LEU A 18 -4.76 -3.57 -10.24
N THR A 19 -3.77 -4.12 -10.92
CA THR A 19 -3.87 -4.46 -12.33
C THR A 19 -4.91 -5.58 -12.51
N GLN A 20 -6.17 -5.20 -12.72
CA GLN A 20 -7.19 -6.10 -13.24
C GLN A 20 -6.74 -6.55 -14.63
N THR A 21 -6.44 -7.85 -14.77
CA THR A 21 -6.86 -8.72 -15.89
C THR A 21 -6.07 -10.03 -15.90
N LYS A 22 -4.85 -10.12 -15.33
CA LYS A 22 -4.04 -11.37 -15.30
C LYS A 22 -3.14 -11.57 -14.05
N ALA A 23 -3.43 -10.87 -12.96
CA ALA A 23 -2.56 -10.85 -11.76
C ALA A 23 -2.63 -12.10 -10.87
N SER A 24 -3.53 -13.06 -11.16
CA SER A 24 -3.51 -14.38 -10.51
C SER A 24 -2.24 -15.17 -10.83
N ASP A 25 -1.53 -14.81 -11.90
CA ASP A 25 -0.33 -15.49 -12.41
C ASP A 25 0.99 -14.76 -12.15
N VAL A 26 0.99 -13.54 -11.58
CA VAL A 26 2.24 -12.89 -11.17
C VAL A 26 2.48 -13.18 -9.70
N PRO A 27 3.46 -14.03 -9.35
CA PRO A 27 3.80 -14.30 -7.97
C PRO A 27 4.42 -13.03 -7.38
N GLY A 28 3.86 -12.52 -6.28
CA GLY A 28 4.46 -11.44 -5.53
C GLY A 28 3.49 -10.42 -4.95
N PRO A 29 3.98 -9.56 -4.05
CA PRO A 29 3.19 -8.51 -3.42
C PRO A 29 2.79 -7.45 -4.46
N GLN A 30 1.54 -7.00 -4.40
CA GLN A 30 1.00 -5.97 -5.29
C GLN A 30 0.62 -4.71 -4.51
N GLY A 31 0.94 -3.54 -5.05
CA GLY A 31 0.53 -2.27 -4.47
C GLY A 31 -0.85 -1.82 -4.96
N ALA A 32 -1.63 -1.24 -4.07
CA ALA A 32 -2.88 -0.56 -4.36
C ALA A 32 -2.93 0.77 -3.63
N LEU A 33 -3.47 1.80 -4.29
CA LEU A 33 -3.80 3.06 -3.65
C LEU A 33 -5.27 3.03 -3.25
N VAL A 34 -5.56 3.28 -1.99
CA VAL A 34 -6.90 3.25 -1.41
C VAL A 34 -7.25 4.66 -0.96
N PRO A 35 -8.22 5.32 -1.62
CA PRO A 35 -8.64 6.65 -1.20
C PRO A 35 -9.20 6.64 0.21
N ASP A 36 -8.77 7.58 1.04
CA ASP A 36 -9.31 7.79 2.39
C ASP A 36 -10.15 9.07 2.38
N THR A 37 -11.44 8.96 2.71
CA THR A 37 -12.34 10.13 2.75
C THR A 37 -12.40 10.79 4.13
N LEU A 38 -11.79 10.20 5.16
CA LEU A 38 -11.76 10.73 6.52
C LEU A 38 -10.45 11.44 6.85
N HIS A 39 -9.37 11.07 6.17
CA HIS A 39 -8.06 11.70 6.31
C HIS A 39 -7.67 12.36 4.99
N ASP A 40 -6.99 13.51 5.04
CA ASP A 40 -6.47 14.24 3.86
C ASP A 40 -5.33 13.50 3.11
N CYS A 41 -5.22 12.18 3.29
CA CYS A 41 -4.18 11.36 2.69
C CYS A 41 -4.71 9.98 2.29
N ASP A 42 -4.50 9.62 1.03
CA ASP A 42 -4.74 8.27 0.54
C ASP A 42 -3.82 7.26 1.25
N GLN A 43 -4.33 6.05 1.47
CA GLN A 43 -3.57 4.94 2.03
C GLN A 43 -2.99 4.05 0.94
N ILE A 44 -1.88 3.39 1.25
CA ILE A 44 -1.24 2.42 0.37
C ILE A 44 -1.49 1.04 0.95
N ALA A 45 -2.06 0.15 0.16
CA ALA A 45 -2.26 -1.24 0.51
C ALA A 45 -1.28 -2.13 -0.25
N VAL A 46 -0.68 -3.09 0.43
CA VAL A 46 0.12 -4.15 -0.16
C VAL A 46 -0.64 -5.45 -0.02
N VAL A 47 -1.02 -6.01 -1.16
CA VAL A 47 -1.77 -7.25 -1.25
C VAL A 47 -0.80 -8.41 -1.41
N TYR A 48 -0.90 -9.43 -0.56
CA TYR A 48 -0.10 -10.64 -0.62
C TYR A 48 -0.98 -11.90 -0.59
N ASP A 49 -0.47 -13.01 -1.14
CA ASP A 49 -1.17 -14.28 -1.20
C ASP A 49 -1.34 -14.92 0.18
N LYS A 50 -2.55 -15.45 0.44
CA LYS A 50 -2.81 -16.24 1.64
C LYS A 50 -1.85 -17.42 1.76
N GLY A 51 -1.26 -17.57 2.93
CA GLY A 51 -0.27 -18.61 3.24
C GLY A 51 1.18 -18.26 2.86
N GLN A 52 1.43 -17.09 2.28
CA GLN A 52 2.78 -16.51 2.22
C GLN A 52 3.09 -15.74 3.51
N THR A 53 4.37 -15.65 3.87
CA THR A 53 4.81 -14.78 4.96
C THR A 53 4.43 -13.33 4.62
N PRO A 54 3.86 -12.55 5.56
CA PRO A 54 3.56 -11.15 5.32
C PRO A 54 4.83 -10.42 4.87
N PRO A 55 4.79 -9.65 3.76
CA PRO A 55 5.97 -9.03 3.20
C PRO A 55 6.51 -7.95 4.14
N GLN A 56 7.83 -7.84 4.23
CA GLN A 56 8.47 -6.76 4.95
C GLN A 56 8.34 -5.46 4.14
N ILE A 57 7.67 -4.48 4.73
CA ILE A 57 7.51 -3.16 4.12
C ILE A 57 8.73 -2.28 4.43
N THR A 58 9.33 -1.73 3.38
CA THR A 58 10.43 -0.78 3.48
C THR A 58 10.10 0.46 2.65
N ILE A 59 10.33 1.65 3.23
CA ILE A 59 10.16 2.91 2.50
C ILE A 59 11.54 3.43 2.10
N ALA A 60 11.83 3.44 0.81
CA ALA A 60 13.06 4.03 0.28
C ALA A 60 12.80 5.45 -0.22
N ARG A 61 13.64 6.41 0.20
CA ARG A 61 13.59 7.77 -0.31
C ARG A 61 14.40 7.85 -1.61
N VAL A 62 13.73 8.19 -2.71
CA VAL A 62 14.38 8.40 -4.02
C VAL A 62 14.76 9.87 -4.21
N SER A 63 13.93 10.79 -3.72
CA SER A 63 14.18 12.23 -3.76
C SER A 63 13.53 12.91 -2.55
N ASN A 64 13.75 14.22 -2.37
CA ASN A 64 13.22 14.97 -1.23
C ASN A 64 11.70 14.79 -1.04
N SER A 65 10.98 14.68 -2.15
CA SER A 65 9.53 14.54 -2.19
C SER A 65 9.05 13.19 -2.72
N VAL A 66 9.95 12.28 -3.13
CA VAL A 66 9.56 11.00 -3.76
C VAL A 66 10.03 9.83 -2.91
N HIS A 67 9.08 9.00 -2.51
CA HIS A 67 9.30 7.81 -1.70
C HIS A 67 8.77 6.60 -2.45
N THR A 68 9.49 5.49 -2.37
CA THR A 68 9.09 4.21 -2.95
C THR A 68 8.77 3.24 -1.83
N VAL A 69 7.59 2.64 -1.90
CA VAL A 69 7.20 1.53 -1.03
C VAL A 69 7.71 0.25 -1.65
N LEU A 70 8.50 -0.48 -0.87
CA LEU A 70 9.05 -1.77 -1.22
C LEU A 70 8.40 -2.84 -0.34
N ALA A 71 7.99 -3.94 -0.95
CA ALA A 71 7.56 -5.15 -0.27
C ALA A 71 8.60 -6.24 -0.57
N ASP A 72 9.34 -6.70 0.44
CA ASP A 72 10.46 -7.64 0.30
C ASP A 72 11.51 -7.19 -0.75
N GLY A 73 11.74 -5.87 -0.85
CA GLY A 73 12.67 -5.29 -1.82
C GLY A 73 12.08 -5.09 -3.23
N VAL A 74 10.85 -5.50 -3.48
CA VAL A 74 10.12 -5.25 -4.74
C VAL A 74 9.37 -3.93 -4.64
N ALA A 75 9.60 -3.01 -5.58
CA ALA A 75 8.89 -1.73 -5.61
C ALA A 75 7.41 -1.93 -5.97
N VAL A 76 6.51 -1.65 -5.03
CA VAL A 76 5.05 -1.87 -5.18
C VAL A 76 4.27 -0.56 -5.31
N ALA A 77 4.79 0.56 -4.81
CA ALA A 77 4.17 1.88 -4.99
C ALA A 77 5.22 2.99 -4.99
N VAL A 78 4.93 4.08 -5.71
CA VAL A 78 5.73 5.32 -5.69
C VAL A 78 4.83 6.46 -5.24
N VAL A 79 5.29 7.20 -4.24
CA VAL A 79 4.58 8.29 -3.58
C VAL A 79 5.37 9.56 -3.78
N ALA A 80 4.86 10.44 -4.63
CA ALA A 80 5.33 11.82 -4.73
C ALA A 80 4.50 12.69 -3.78
N ARG A 81 5.14 13.19 -2.71
CA ARG A 81 4.52 14.05 -1.70
C ARG A 81 5.23 15.40 -1.68
N ALA A 82 4.50 16.46 -2.05
CA ALA A 82 5.02 17.82 -2.09
C ALA A 82 5.17 18.44 -0.68
N SER A 83 4.36 18.02 0.29
CA SER A 83 4.34 18.55 1.66
C SER A 83 3.91 17.49 2.69
N GLY A 84 4.40 17.58 3.93
CA GLY A 84 4.06 16.67 5.04
C GLY A 84 5.20 15.68 5.37
N PRO A 85 5.04 14.86 6.44
CA PRO A 85 6.06 13.89 6.85
C PRO A 85 6.27 12.82 5.75
N ALA A 86 7.42 12.15 5.76
CA ALA A 86 7.63 10.99 4.90
C ALA A 86 6.64 9.87 5.26
N PRO A 87 6.14 9.08 4.28
CA PRO A 87 5.36 7.89 4.59
C PRO A 87 6.19 6.89 5.40
N SER A 88 5.57 6.24 6.38
CA SER A 88 6.17 5.19 7.19
C SER A 88 5.64 3.82 6.78
N ALA A 89 6.36 2.75 7.14
CA ALA A 89 5.90 1.39 6.89
C ALA A 89 4.58 1.08 7.64
N ASP A 90 4.36 1.72 8.80
CA ASP A 90 3.13 1.58 9.58
C ASP A 90 1.90 2.22 8.92
N ASP A 91 2.11 3.08 7.92
CA ASP A 91 1.04 3.67 7.10
C ASP A 91 0.61 2.75 5.95
N VAL A 92 1.31 1.62 5.75
CA VAL A 92 1.00 0.67 4.68
C VAL A 92 0.08 -0.43 5.22
N LEU A 93 -1.06 -0.63 4.56
CA LEU A 93 -2.03 -1.65 4.90
C LEU A 93 -1.64 -2.98 4.27
N LEU A 94 -1.40 -4.00 5.09
CA LEU A 94 -1.18 -5.35 4.60
C LEU A 94 -2.53 -6.05 4.38
N VAL A 95 -2.78 -6.52 3.17
CA VAL A 95 -4.03 -7.17 2.79
C VAL A 95 -3.74 -8.58 2.29
N GLU A 96 -4.30 -9.58 2.96
CA GLU A 96 -4.22 -10.96 2.51
C GLU A 96 -5.33 -11.22 1.47
N ARG A 97 -4.97 -11.67 0.25
CA ARG A 97 -5.95 -12.09 -0.75
C ARG A 97 -6.35 -13.55 -0.54
N SER A 98 -7.66 -13.80 -0.47
CA SER A 98 -8.23 -15.14 -0.47
C SER A 98 -8.23 -15.65 -1.91
N ARG A 99 -7.55 -16.75 -2.19
CA ARG A 99 -7.73 -17.49 -3.45
C ARG A 99 -9.07 -18.20 -3.47
#